data_AF-A0A942TLY8-F1
#
_entry.id   AF-A0A942TLY8-F1
#
_cell.length_a   1.000
_cell.length_b   1.000
_cell.length_c   1.000
_cell.angle_alpha   90.00
_cell.angle_beta   90.00
_cell.angle_gamma   90.00
#
_symmetry.space_group_name_H-M   'P 1'
#
loop_
_entity.id
_entity.type
_entity.pdbx_description
1 polymer ?
#
loop_
_entity_poly.entity_id
_entity_poly.type
_entity_poly.pdbx_seq_one_letter_code
_entity_poly.pdbx_strand_id
1 'polypeptide(L)' 'MHTALEFHSLVCVTNWVNGFTDKIEGFIHYADLINKQIRIKDIEENVHRITLESIINIQIK' A
#
# COMPACT_ATOMS: atom_id res chain seq x y z
N MET A 1 -2.05 5.52 7.73
CA MET A 1 -2.00 4.05 7.45
C MET A 1 -2.84 3.25 8.44
N HIS A 2 -2.63 3.37 9.76
CA HIS A 2 -3.43 2.67 10.78
C HIS A 2 -4.95 2.83 10.59
N THR A 3 -5.42 4.07 10.43
CA THR A 3 -6.83 4.38 10.15
C THR A 3 -7.35 3.69 8.88
N ALA A 4 -6.57 3.68 7.80
CA ALA A 4 -7.00 3.03 6.55
C ALA A 4 -7.14 1.50 6.69
N LEU A 5 -6.30 0.86 7.52
CA LEU A 5 -6.40 -0.56 7.83
C LEU A 5 -7.65 -0.84 8.70
N GLU A 6 -7.85 -0.03 9.75
CA GLU A 6 -8.95 -0.18 10.71
C GLU A 6 -10.32 0.01 10.06
N PHE A 7 -10.45 1.00 9.18
CA PHE A 7 -11.70 1.33 8.50
C PHE A 7 -11.82 0.72 7.10
N HIS A 8 -10.90 -0.19 6.73
CA HIS A 8 -10.86 -0.82 5.41
C HIS A 8 -11.05 0.21 4.28
N SER A 9 -10.34 1.33 4.37
CA SER A 9 -10.49 2.45 3.45
C SER A 9 -9.70 2.21 2.16
N LEU A 10 -10.25 2.67 1.04
CA LEU A 10 -9.54 2.67 -0.23
C LEU A 10 -8.36 3.64 -0.14
N VAL A 11 -7.17 3.18 -0.51
CA VAL A 11 -5.96 3.99 -0.54
C VAL A 11 -5.34 4.02 -1.92
N CYS A 12 -4.69 5.12 -2.24
CA CYS A 12 -3.76 5.24 -3.35
C CYS A 12 -2.34 5.33 -2.78
N VAL A 13 -1.52 4.33 -3.07
CA VAL A 13 -0.11 4.28 -2.64
C VAL A 13 0.79 4.56 -3.83
N THR A 14 1.67 5.54 -3.67
CA THR A 14 2.75 5.82 -4.62
C THR A 14 4.03 5.17 -4.13
N ASN A 15 4.55 4.24 -4.92
CA ASN A 15 5.74 3.44 -4.64
C ASN A 15 6.89 3.85 -5.59
N TRP A 16 8.13 3.89 -5.09
CA TRP A 16 9.34 4.02 -5.88
C TRP A 16 9.94 2.65 -6.19
N VAL A 17 9.97 2.25 -7.46
CA VAL A 17 10.54 0.97 -7.88
C VAL A 17 11.36 1.15 -9.16
N ASN A 18 12.59 0.63 -9.17
CA ASN A 18 13.48 0.62 -10.33
C ASN A 18 13.68 1.99 -11.02
N GLY A 19 13.68 3.09 -10.25
CA GLY A 19 13.86 4.45 -10.80
C GLY A 19 12.57 5.10 -11.32
N PHE A 20 11.43 4.44 -11.16
CA PHE A 20 10.11 4.93 -11.56
C PHE A 20 9.15 4.99 -10.38
N THR A 21 8.10 5.79 -10.54
CA THR A 21 6.96 5.81 -9.63
C THR A 21 5.86 4.89 -10.15
N ASP A 22 5.35 4.06 -9.26
CA ASP A 22 4.20 3.20 -9.50
C ASP A 22 3.05 3.59 -8.57
N LYS A 23 1.81 3.48 -9.03
CA LYS A 23 0.60 3.84 -8.27
C LYS A 23 -0.31 2.64 -8.14
N ILE A 24 -0.58 2.27 -6.89
CA ILE A 24 -1.40 1.12 -6.55
C ILE A 24 -2.63 1.65 -5.80
N GLU A 25 -3.81 1.41 -6.37
CA GLU A 25 -5.09 1.69 -5.71
C GLU A 25 -5.69 0.40 -5.16
N GLY A 26 -6.04 0.41 -3.88
CA GLY A 26 -6.56 -0.78 -3.24
C GLY A 26 -6.74 -0.63 -1.73
N PHE A 27 -6.94 -1.75 -1.06
CA PHE A 27 -7.15 -1.81 0.38
C PHE A 27 -5.93 -2.41 1.05
N ILE A 28 -5.46 -1.78 2.12
CA ILE A 28 -4.42 -2.38 2.95
C ILE A 28 -5.06 -3.55 3.69
N HIS A 29 -4.61 -4.76 3.40
CA HIS A 29 -5.14 -5.98 4.00
C HIS A 29 -4.30 -6.44 5.20
N TYR A 30 -3.00 -6.15 5.17
CA TYR A 30 -2.07 -6.56 6.20
C TYR A 30 -0.86 -5.63 6.27
N ALA A 31 -0.39 -5.35 7.48
CA ALA A 31 0.85 -4.63 7.73
C ALA A 31 1.80 -5.49 8.57
N ASP A 32 2.93 -5.86 7.99
CA ASP A 32 4.04 -6.54 8.64
C ASP A 32 5.05 -5.51 9.13
N LEU A 33 4.90 -5.06 10.37
CA LEU A 33 5.79 -4.04 10.93
C LEU A 33 7.21 -4.58 11.21
N ILE A 34 7.36 -5.90 11.42
CA ILE A 34 8.66 -6.53 11.68
C ILE A 34 9.50 -6.50 10.41
N ASN A 35 8.90 -6.90 9.28
CA ASN A 35 9.56 -6.89 7.98
C ASN A 35 9.40 -5.56 7.23
N LYS A 36 8.80 -4.54 7.86
CA LYS A 36 8.51 -3.21 7.30
C LYS A 36 7.81 -3.27 5.94
N GLN A 37 6.73 -4.04 5.83
CA GLN A 37 6.01 -4.24 4.58
C GLN A 37 4.51 -4.17 4.77
N ILE A 38 3.81 -3.83 3.70
CA ILE A 38 2.35 -3.90 3.63
C ILE A 38 1.91 -4.77 2.47
N ARG A 39 0.71 -5.35 2.62
CA ARG A 39 0.00 -6.02 1.54
C ARG A 39 -1.20 -5.18 1.17
N ILE A 40 -1.27 -4.79 -0.09
CA ILE A 40 -2.41 -4.10 -0.68
C ILE A 40 -3.10 -5.06 -1.62
N LYS A 41 -4.41 -5.19 -1.49
CA LYS A 41 -5.23 -5.86 -2.48
C LYS A 41 -5.83 -4.81 -3.40
N ASP A 42 -5.49 -4.84 -4.67
CA ASP A 42 -6.02 -3.87 -5.64
C ASP A 42 -7.48 -4.20 -6.02
N ILE A 43 -8.07 -3.32 -6.82
CA ILE A 43 -9.45 -3.46 -7.33
C ILE A 43 -9.64 -4.66 -8.27
N GLU A 44 -8.55 -5.20 -8.83
CA GLU A 44 -8.52 -6.39 -9.67
C GLU A 44 -8.25 -7.66 -8.86
N GLU A 45 -8.27 -7.55 -7.53
CA GLU A 45 -8.03 -8.61 -6.56
C GLU A 45 -6.57 -9.13 -6.53
N ASN A 46 -5.62 -8.44 -7.17
CA ASN A 46 -4.21 -8.79 -7.08
C ASN A 46 -3.61 -8.30 -5.76
N VAL A 47 -2.66 -9.08 -5.22
CA VAL A 47 -1.98 -8.75 -3.97
C VAL A 47 -0.59 -8.20 -4.25
N HIS A 48 -0.38 -6.96 -3.84
CA HIS A 48 0.88 -6.25 -3.93
C HIS A 48 1.59 -6.25 -2.59
N ARG A 49 2.86 -6.65 -2.57
CA ARG A 49 3.73 -6.58 -1.37
C ARG A 49 4.68 -5.40 -1.53
N ILE A 50 4.51 -4.39 -0.68
CA ILE A 50 5.25 -3.12 -0.78
C ILE A 50 6.07 -2.92 0.49
N THR A 51 7.35 -2.60 0.33
CA THR A 51 8.22 -2.23 1.45
C THR A 51 7.91 -0.80 1.87
N LEU A 52 7.78 -0.53 3.17
CA LEU A 52 7.44 0.79 3.69
C LEU A 52 8.44 1.87 3.23
N GLU A 53 9.72 1.51 3.10
CA GLU A 53 10.79 2.42 2.66
C GLU A 53 10.68 2.83 1.20
N SER A 54 9.96 2.07 0.36
CA SER A 54 9.73 2.43 -1.04
C SER A 54 8.47 3.28 -1.23
N ILE A 55 7.66 3.47 -0.19
CA ILE A 55 6.45 4.28 -0.27
C ILE A 55 6.82 5.77 -0.21
N ILE A 56 6.49 6.50 -1.26
CA ILE A 56 6.66 7.95 -1.32
C ILE A 56 5.45 8.68 -0.73
N ASN A 57 4.24 8.15 -0.98
CA ASN A 57 3.00 8.80 -0.56
C ASN A 57 1.87 7.78 -0.36
N ILE A 58 0.96 8.09 0.57
CA ILE A 58 -0.28 7.34 0.81
C ILE A 58 -1.42 8.34 0.96
N GLN A 59 -2.46 8.21 0.13
CA GLN A 59 -3.67 8.99 0.23
C GLN A 59 -4.86 8.08 0.51
N ILE A 60 -5.69 8.46 1.47
CA ILE A 60 -7.01 7.85 1.69
C ILE A 60 -7.98 8.54 0.73
N LYS A 61 -8.80 7.76 0.03
CA LYS A 61 -9.85 8.26 -0.86
C LYS A 61 -11.19 8.36 -0.14
#